data_AF-A0A932Z4I4-F1
#
_entry.id   AF-A0A932Z4I4-F1
#
_cell.length_a   1.000
_cell.length_b   1.000
_cell.length_c   1.000
_cell.angle_alpha   90.00
_cell.angle_beta   90.00
_cell.angle_gamma   90.00
#
_symmetry.space_group_name_H-M   'P 1'
#
loop_
_entity.id
_entity.type
_entity.pdbx_description
1 polymer ?
#
loop_
_entity_poly.entity_id
_entity_poly.type
_entity_poly.pdbx_seq_one_letter_code
_entity_poly.pdbx_strand_id
1 'polypeptide(L)' 'MNRDQEGIPTQGKNQADLLVLLEEAQHKFGYLSPEFMAGLSKSLDIPLSDVYGVASFYSFLSTKP' A
#
# COMPACT_ATOMS: atom_id res chain seq x y z
N MET A 1 2.78 -8.12 28.73
CA MET A 1 3.41 -8.31 27.41
C MET A 1 2.56 -9.31 26.66
N ASN A 2 1.71 -8.86 25.74
CA ASN A 2 1.25 -9.57 24.53
C ASN A 2 0.03 -8.82 23.98
N ARG A 3 0.37 -7.71 23.32
CA ARG A 3 -0.26 -7.13 22.14
C ARG A 3 -1.71 -7.55 21.92
N ASP A 4 -2.62 -6.69 22.33
CA ASP A 4 -3.90 -6.47 21.68
C ASP A 4 -3.62 -6.31 20.18
N GLN A 5 -3.66 -7.43 19.45
CA GLN A 5 -3.73 -7.41 18.01
C GLN A 5 -5.14 -6.92 17.72
N GLU A 6 -5.28 -5.60 17.66
CA GLU A 6 -6.44 -4.94 17.09
C GLU A 6 -6.73 -5.64 15.77
N GLY A 7 -7.84 -6.38 15.76
CA GLY A 7 -8.32 -7.05 14.57
C GLY A 7 -8.56 -5.98 13.52
N ILE A 8 -7.63 -5.88 12.57
CA ILE A 8 -7.84 -5.17 11.32
C ILE A 8 -9.16 -5.71 10.74
N PRO A 9 -10.19 -4.86 10.58
CA PRO A 9 -11.49 -5.32 10.14
C PRO A 9 -11.31 -5.94 8.76
N THR A 10 -11.80 -7.18 8.63
CA THR A 10 -11.74 -7.99 7.42
C THR A 10 -12.53 -7.32 6.30
N GLN A 11 -11.88 -6.42 5.57
CA GLN A 11 -12.40 -5.86 4.33
C GLN A 11 -11.27 -5.79 3.30
N GLY A 12 -11.14 -6.84 2.49
CA GLY A 12 -10.34 -6.82 1.25
C GLY A 12 -8.95 -7.46 1.34
N LYS A 13 -8.85 -8.74 0.98
CA LYS A 13 -7.57 -9.43 0.72
C LYS A 13 -6.62 -8.59 -0.14
N ASN A 14 -7.17 -7.88 -1.14
CA ASN A 14 -6.41 -7.03 -2.06
C ASN A 14 -5.71 -5.84 -1.39
N GLN A 15 -6.23 -5.28 -0.29
CA GLN A 15 -5.62 -4.12 0.37
C GLN A 15 -4.41 -4.52 1.22
N ALA A 16 -4.50 -5.65 1.92
CA ALA A 16 -3.38 -6.21 2.68
C ALA A 16 -2.24 -6.62 1.74
N ASP A 17 -2.58 -7.26 0.61
CA ASP A 17 -1.59 -7.61 -0.42
C ASP A 17 -0.94 -6.36 -1.03
N LEU A 18 -1.73 -5.28 -1.22
CA LEU A 18 -1.21 -4.00 -1.69
C LEU A 18 -0.22 -3.39 -0.69
N LEU A 19 -0.55 -3.43 0.60
CA LEU A 19 0.29 -2.87 1.66
C LEU A 19 1.67 -3.55 1.69
N VAL A 20 1.71 -4.87 1.61
CA VAL A 20 2.98 -5.64 1.60
C VAL A 20 3.81 -5.29 0.36
N LEU A 21 3.19 -5.23 -0.82
CA LEU A 21 3.87 -4.83 -2.05
C LEU A 21 4.42 -3.41 -2.00
N LEU A 22 3.65 -2.48 -1.43
CA LEU A 22 4.05 -1.08 -1.26
C LEU A 22 5.18 -0.94 -0.24
N GLU A 23 5.16 -1.71 0.85
CA GLU A 23 6.22 -1.76 1.86
C GLU A 23 7.53 -2.29 1.28
N GLU A 24 7.50 -3.42 0.57
CA GLU A 24 8.67 -3.99 -0.09
C GLU A 24 9.26 -3.04 -1.14
N ALA A 25 8.39 -2.39 -1.92
CA ALA A 25 8.80 -1.40 -2.91
C ALA A 25 9.41 -0.16 -2.26
N GLN A 26 8.82 0.35 -1.17
CA GLN A 26 9.38 1.49 -0.44
C GLN A 26 10.74 1.13 0.17
N HIS A 27 10.91 -0.08 0.72
CA HIS A 27 12.21 -0.56 1.19
C HIS A 27 13.25 -0.68 0.07
N LYS A 28 12.84 -1.11 -1.12
CA LYS A 28 13.74 -1.35 -2.25
C LYS A 28 14.10 -0.08 -3.03
N PHE A 29 13.15 0.84 -3.18
CA PHE A 29 13.26 2.02 -4.03
C PHE A 29 13.31 3.34 -3.23
N GLY A 30 13.07 3.29 -1.92
CA GLY A 30 13.09 4.45 -1.01
C GLY A 30 11.78 5.25 -0.99
N TYR A 31 11.10 5.39 -2.13
CA TYR A 31 9.82 6.10 -2.24
C TYR A 31 8.94 5.52 -3.34
N LEU A 32 7.63 5.70 -3.19
CA LEU A 32 6.63 5.25 -4.16
C LEU A 32 6.36 6.34 -5.18
N SER A 33 7.02 6.25 -6.33
CA SER A 33 6.83 7.18 -7.44
C SER A 33 5.44 7.01 -8.09
N PRO A 34 4.87 8.05 -8.72
CA PRO A 34 3.61 7.94 -9.48
C PRO A 34 3.63 6.86 -10.56
N GLU A 35 4.78 6.70 -11.23
CA GLU A 35 4.98 5.69 -12.27
C GLU A 35 4.94 4.26 -11.69
N PHE A 36 5.46 4.09 -10.47
CA PHE A 36 5.41 2.82 -9.76
C PHE A 36 3.97 2.47 -9.34
N MET A 37 3.22 3.44 -8.81
CA MET A 37 1.81 3.26 -8.48
C MET A 37 0.96 2.92 -9.73
N ALA A 38 1.25 3.54 -10.87
CA ALA A 38 0.62 3.21 -12.15
C ALA A 38 1.02 1.82 -12.69
N GLY A 39 2.24 1.37 -12.42
CA GLY A 39 2.68 0.00 -12.72
C GLY A 39 1.97 -1.04 -11.84
N LEU A 40 1.82 -0.75 -10.55
CA LEU A 40 1.09 -1.59 -9.61
C LEU A 40 -0.39 -1.69 -9.95
N SER A 41 -1.03 -0.56 -10.29
CA SER A 41 -2.45 -0.54 -10.65
C SER A 41 -2.73 -1.47 -11.83
N LYS A 42 -1.84 -1.49 -12.84
CA LYS A 42 -1.92 -2.41 -13.98
C LYS A 42 -1.60 -3.85 -13.61
N SER A 43 -0.63 -4.08 -12.74
CA SER A 43 -0.20 -5.43 -12.35
C SER A 43 -1.25 -6.15 -11.49
N LEU A 44 -1.98 -5.39 -10.68
CA LEU A 44 -3.00 -5.89 -9.77
C LEU A 44 -4.42 -5.73 -10.30
N ASP A 45 -4.57 -5.16 -11.49
CA ASP A 45 -5.85 -4.87 -12.14
C ASP A 45 -6.82 -4.09 -11.23
N ILE A 46 -6.29 -3.09 -10.53
CA ILE A 46 -7.06 -2.21 -9.65
C ILE A 46 -6.99 -0.76 -10.13
N PRO A 47 -8.02 0.06 -9.80
CA PRO A 47 -8.00 1.48 -10.14
C PRO A 47 -6.79 2.18 -9.54
N LEU A 48 -6.17 3.08 -10.31
CA LEU A 48 -5.09 3.93 -9.80
C LEU A 48 -5.57 4.76 -8.59
N SER A 49 -6.84 5.16 -8.56
CA SER A 49 -7.46 5.83 -7.41
C SER A 49 -7.43 4.99 -6.13
N ASP A 50 -7.54 3.66 -6.24
CA ASP A 50 -7.50 2.76 -5.09
C ASP A 50 -6.07 2.62 -4.58
N VAL A 51 -5.08 2.58 -5.49
CA VAL A 51 -3.66 2.59 -5.11
C VAL A 51 -3.31 3.89 -4.39
N TYR A 52 -3.73 5.05 -4.91
CA TYR A 52 -3.56 6.34 -4.24
C TYR A 52 -4.35 6.41 -2.94
N GLY A 53 -5.55 5.84 -2.90
CA GLY A 53 -6.39 5.74 -1.71
C GLY A 53 -5.65 5.00 -0.61
N VAL A 54 -5.17 3.79 -0.87
CA VAL A 54 -4.38 2.98 0.06
C VAL A 54 -3.09 3.70 0.47
N ALA A 55 -2.31 4.21 -0.49
CA ALA A 55 -1.08 4.94 -0.20
C ALA A 55 -1.30 6.21 0.65
N SER A 56 -2.45 6.88 0.50
CA SER A 56 -2.82 8.07 1.30
C SER A 56 -3.47 7.70 2.63
N PHE A 57 -4.14 6.55 2.72
CA PHE A 57 -4.79 6.07 3.94
C PHE A 57 -3.76 5.57 4.96
N TYR A 58 -2.69 4.93 4.47
CA TYR A 58 -1.56 4.51 5.27
C TYR A 58 -0.51 5.63 5.32
N SER A 59 -0.62 6.57 6.27
CA SER A 59 0.36 7.66 6.50
C SER A 59 1.82 7.23 6.71
N PHE A 60 2.10 5.93 6.87
CA PHE A 60 3.47 5.39 6.91
C PHE A 60 4.11 5.24 5.51
N LEU A 61 3.29 5.22 4.46
CA LEU A 61 3.73 5.26 3.07
C LEU A 61 3.92 6.73 2.67
N SER A 62 5.09 7.29 2.97
CA SER A 62 5.42 8.65 2.59
C SER A 62 5.43 8.78 1.05
N THR A 63 4.37 9.38 0.50
CA THR A 63 4.28 9.71 -0.94
C THR A 63 5.05 10.99 -1.32
N LYS A 64 5.79 11.57 -0.37
CA LYS A 64 6.72 12.70 -0.56
C LYS A 64 7.97 12.48 0.30
N PRO A 65 9.16 12.86 -0.18
CA PRO A 65 10.38 12.86 0.63
C PRO A 65 10.29 13.79 1.83
#